data_AF-A0ABD0K2V2-F1
#
_entry.id   AF-A0ABD0K2V2-F1
#
_cell.length_a   1.000
_cell.length_b   1.000
_cell.length_c   1.000
_cell.angle_alpha   90.00
_cell.angle_beta   90.00
_cell.angle_gamma   90.00
#
_symmetry.space_group_name_H-M   'P 1'
#
loop_
_entity.id
_entity.type
_entity.pdbx_description
1 polymer ?
#
loop_
_entity_poly.entity_id
_entity_poly.type
_entity_poly.pdbx_seq_one_letter_code
_entity_poly.pdbx_strand_id
1 'polypeptide(L)'
;MASVIAGQVSDNLLMSSFEDLLPEHLLDVIAKLQNPQSFDAIDVCVRNEALQQMGALKDVSSAENVKPTLLQLAKLNLLWIPKEPLVQMSAGLKSSTLWSGVGESVLLALRDEKFPTPDKVIASLQPEHSIPQYLAMETRVMTYLEGFLWATSKAELRRFLIFCTALDIVQPFEKVKVCFNASHGLARAPSATTCSSTLTLSRLYVSQEELASDLRAVINSAQVHQFDVL
;
A
#
# COMPACT_ATOMS: atom_id res chain seq x y z
N MET A 1 -28.53 2.95 5.87
CA MET A 1 -27.27 3.71 6.03
C MET A 1 -26.44 3.03 7.11
N ALA A 2 -25.23 2.59 6.80
CA ALA A 2 -24.34 2.00 7.80
C ALA A 2 -23.61 3.15 8.52
N SER A 3 -23.78 3.25 9.83
CA SER A 3 -23.02 4.15 10.69
C SER A 3 -21.71 3.46 11.05
N VAL A 4 -20.59 3.92 10.49
CA VAL A 4 -19.25 3.52 10.96
C VAL A 4 -18.73 4.63 11.87
N ILE A 5 -17.70 4.29 12.64
CA ILE A 5 -16.96 5.06 13.66
C ILE A 5 -17.03 6.60 13.57
N ALA A 6 -17.05 7.20 12.38
CA ALA A 6 -17.02 8.66 12.16
C ALA A 6 -18.24 9.29 11.42
N GLY A 7 -19.33 8.56 11.17
CA GLY A 7 -20.55 9.12 10.57
C GLY A 7 -21.10 8.36 9.36
N GLN A 8 -21.78 9.08 8.46
CA GLN A 8 -22.28 8.54 7.19
C GLN A 8 -21.14 8.51 6.16
N VAL A 9 -20.98 7.37 5.48
CA VAL A 9 -19.98 7.22 4.41
C VAL A 9 -20.68 7.29 3.06
N SER A 10 -20.16 8.10 2.14
CA SER A 10 -20.72 8.19 0.78
C SER A 10 -20.42 6.93 -0.04
N ASP A 11 -21.32 6.59 -0.98
CA ASP A 11 -21.11 5.44 -1.89
C ASP A 11 -19.84 5.62 -2.74
N ASN A 12 -19.48 6.87 -3.09
CA ASN A 12 -18.24 7.17 -3.82
C ASN A 12 -16.99 6.85 -2.99
N LEU A 13 -16.97 7.25 -1.72
CA LEU A 13 -15.84 6.97 -0.82
C LEU A 13 -15.70 5.47 -0.55
N LEU A 14 -16.82 4.74 -0.43
CA LEU A 14 -16.80 3.28 -0.31
C LEU A 14 -16.21 2.61 -1.55
N MET A 15 -16.65 3.03 -2.73
CA MET A 15 -16.13 2.50 -3.99
C MET A 15 -14.64 2.77 -4.14
N SER A 16 -14.18 4.01 -3.92
CA SER A 16 -12.75 4.33 -4.04
C SER A 16 -11.91 3.57 -3.02
N SER A 17 -12.40 3.43 -1.78
CA SER A 17 -11.68 2.69 -0.73
C SER A 17 -11.64 1.19 -1.02
N PHE A 18 -12.70 0.64 -1.62
CA PHE A 18 -12.74 -0.74 -2.04
C PHE A 18 -11.72 -0.99 -3.14
N GLU A 19 -11.71 -0.18 -4.19
CA GLU A 19 -10.73 -0.26 -5.28
C GLU A 19 -9.28 -0.14 -4.76
N ASP A 20 -8.97 0.77 -3.84
CA ASP A 20 -7.63 0.91 -3.24
C ASP A 20 -7.14 -0.34 -2.46
N LEU A 21 -8.05 -1.24 -2.08
CA LEU A 21 -7.76 -2.49 -1.37
C LEU A 21 -7.70 -3.71 -2.29
N LEU A 22 -8.02 -3.56 -3.57
CA LEU A 22 -7.96 -4.65 -4.53
C LEU A 22 -6.53 -4.92 -4.98
N PRO A 23 -6.17 -6.19 -5.23
CA PRO A 23 -4.97 -6.55 -5.95
C PRO A 23 -4.84 -5.84 -7.30
N GLU A 24 -3.62 -5.48 -7.71
CA GLU A 24 -3.36 -4.75 -8.96
C GLU A 24 -3.92 -5.46 -10.20
N HIS A 25 -3.84 -6.80 -10.23
CA HIS A 25 -4.37 -7.58 -11.37
C HIS A 25 -5.89 -7.48 -11.51
N LEU A 26 -6.62 -7.17 -10.44
CA LEU A 26 -8.07 -6.98 -10.46
C LEU A 26 -8.46 -5.55 -10.87
N LEU A 27 -7.62 -4.54 -10.60
CA LEU A 27 -7.90 -3.14 -10.97
C LEU A 27 -8.05 -2.96 -12.49
N ASP A 28 -7.15 -3.56 -13.26
CA ASP A 28 -7.20 -3.52 -14.73
C ASP A 28 -8.46 -4.18 -15.28
N VAL A 29 -8.89 -5.28 -14.66
CA VAL A 29 -10.10 -5.99 -15.05
C VAL A 29 -11.33 -5.15 -14.72
N ILE A 30 -11.38 -4.53 -13.55
CA ILE A 30 -12.50 -3.68 -13.12
C ILE A 30 -12.65 -2.45 -14.00
N ALA A 31 -11.54 -1.78 -14.34
CA ALA A 31 -11.56 -0.65 -15.26
C ALA A 31 -12.18 -1.02 -16.62
N LYS A 32 -11.86 -2.22 -17.12
CA LYS A 32 -12.45 -2.75 -18.36
C LYS A 32 -13.92 -3.18 -18.18
N LEU A 33 -14.30 -3.72 -17.01
CA LEU A 33 -15.68 -4.11 -16.72
C LEU A 33 -16.61 -2.90 -16.57
N GLN A 34 -16.11 -1.79 -16.05
CA GLN A 34 -16.89 -0.56 -15.88
C GLN A 34 -17.09 0.19 -17.21
N ASN A 35 -16.29 -0.08 -18.24
CA ASN A 35 -16.43 0.51 -19.57
C ASN A 35 -17.28 -0.40 -20.48
N PRO A 36 -18.47 0.05 -20.93
CA PRO A 36 -19.37 -0.77 -21.75
C PRO A 36 -18.75 -1.29 -23.05
N GLN A 37 -17.84 -0.53 -23.66
CA GLN A 37 -17.21 -0.92 -24.93
C GLN A 37 -16.21 -2.06 -24.75
N SER A 38 -15.55 -2.13 -23.60
CA SER A 38 -14.59 -3.20 -23.27
C SER A 38 -15.24 -4.37 -22.55
N PHE A 39 -16.41 -4.19 -21.94
CA PHE A 39 -17.11 -5.24 -21.19
C PHE A 39 -17.38 -6.48 -22.04
N ASP A 40 -17.91 -6.30 -23.25
CA ASP A 40 -18.22 -7.41 -24.17
C ASP A 40 -16.99 -8.03 -24.84
N ALA A 41 -15.84 -7.35 -24.75
CA ALA A 41 -14.57 -7.83 -25.29
C ALA A 41 -13.78 -8.70 -24.29
N ILE A 42 -14.17 -8.71 -23.01
CA ILE A 42 -13.55 -9.55 -21.99
C ILE A 42 -14.19 -10.93 -22.03
N ASP A 43 -13.36 -11.97 -22.00
CA ASP A 43 -13.83 -13.35 -21.88
C ASP A 43 -14.72 -13.52 -20.62
N VAL A 44 -15.87 -14.16 -20.80
CA VAL A 44 -16.87 -14.35 -19.74
C VAL A 44 -16.28 -15.08 -18.53
N CYS A 45 -15.39 -16.05 -18.75
CA CYS A 45 -14.71 -16.79 -17.70
C CYS A 45 -13.82 -15.85 -16.88
N VAL A 46 -13.00 -15.02 -17.55
CA VAL A 46 -12.11 -14.04 -16.90
C VAL A 46 -12.90 -13.02 -16.07
N ARG A 47 -14.01 -12.52 -16.61
CA ARG A 47 -14.92 -11.62 -15.88
C ARG A 47 -15.45 -12.27 -14.61
N ASN A 48 -15.99 -13.48 -14.74
CA ASN A 48 -16.62 -14.20 -13.64
C ASN A 48 -15.61 -14.58 -12.56
N GLU A 49 -14.41 -15.01 -12.96
CA GLU A 49 -13.33 -15.33 -12.04
C GLU A 49 -12.89 -14.09 -11.24
N ALA A 50 -12.67 -12.95 -11.89
CA ALA A 50 -12.32 -11.71 -11.19
C ALA A 50 -13.40 -11.27 -10.20
N LEU A 51 -14.67 -11.37 -10.58
CA LEU A 51 -15.81 -11.07 -9.70
C LEU A 51 -15.90 -12.04 -8.52
N GLN A 52 -15.66 -13.33 -8.75
CA GLN A 52 -15.62 -14.33 -7.69
C GLN A 52 -14.45 -14.11 -6.72
N GLN A 53 -13.27 -13.73 -7.21
CA GLN A 53 -12.13 -13.34 -6.36
C GLN A 53 -12.45 -12.14 -5.46
N MET A 54 -13.37 -11.25 -5.88
CA MET A 54 -13.86 -10.14 -5.04
C MET A 54 -15.03 -10.52 -4.11
N GLY A 55 -15.50 -11.77 -4.15
CA GLY A 55 -16.61 -12.27 -3.35
C GLY A 55 -18.00 -12.18 -3.99
N ALA A 56 -18.09 -11.96 -5.32
CA ALA A 56 -19.37 -11.99 -6.01
C ALA A 56 -19.97 -13.40 -6.06
N LEU A 57 -21.19 -13.55 -5.55
CA LEU A 57 -21.91 -14.84 -5.54
C LEU A 57 -22.81 -15.04 -6.78
N LYS A 58 -22.92 -14.04 -7.66
CA LYS A 58 -23.80 -14.07 -8.83
C LYS A 58 -23.07 -13.59 -10.07
N ASP A 59 -23.40 -14.22 -11.19
CA ASP A 59 -22.93 -13.79 -12.51
C ASP A 59 -23.41 -12.38 -12.84
N VAL A 60 -22.46 -11.50 -13.16
CA VAL A 60 -22.77 -10.16 -13.67
C VAL A 60 -22.93 -10.25 -15.18
N SER A 61 -24.19 -10.32 -15.62
CA SER A 61 -24.55 -10.62 -17.01
C SER A 61 -24.47 -9.40 -17.94
N SER A 62 -24.34 -8.18 -17.40
CA SER A 62 -24.33 -6.94 -18.20
C SER A 62 -23.47 -5.86 -17.56
N ALA A 63 -22.93 -4.95 -18.39
CA ALA A 63 -22.14 -3.80 -17.97
C ALA A 63 -22.90 -2.88 -16.99
N GLU A 64 -24.22 -2.77 -17.16
CA GLU A 64 -25.10 -1.96 -16.29
C GLU A 64 -25.14 -2.47 -14.85
N ASN A 65 -24.96 -3.78 -14.64
CA ASN A 65 -24.99 -4.40 -13.32
C ASN A 65 -23.64 -4.37 -12.61
N VAL A 66 -22.52 -4.10 -13.31
CA VAL A 66 -21.17 -4.11 -12.74
C VAL A 66 -21.05 -3.12 -11.59
N LYS A 67 -21.40 -1.85 -11.82
CA LYS A 67 -21.24 -0.80 -10.81
C LYS A 67 -22.09 -1.04 -9.55
N PRO A 68 -23.39 -1.40 -9.67
CA PRO A 68 -24.18 -1.84 -8.52
C PRO A 68 -23.59 -3.04 -7.78
N THR A 69 -23.07 -4.04 -8.50
CA THR A 69 -22.43 -5.22 -7.89
C THR A 69 -21.16 -4.84 -7.12
N LEU A 70 -20.28 -4.03 -7.71
CA LEU A 70 -19.06 -3.57 -7.02
C LEU A 70 -19.39 -2.77 -5.76
N LEU A 71 -20.41 -1.91 -5.81
CA LEU A 71 -20.87 -1.17 -4.63
C LEU A 71 -21.42 -2.10 -3.54
N GLN A 72 -22.12 -3.17 -3.94
CA GLN A 72 -22.60 -4.17 -2.99
C GLN A 72 -21.42 -4.93 -2.34
N LEU A 73 -20.38 -5.28 -3.11
CA LEU A 73 -19.16 -5.91 -2.60
C LEU A 73 -18.39 -4.97 -1.67
N ALA A 74 -18.28 -3.69 -2.01
CA ALA A 74 -17.68 -2.68 -1.14
C ALA A 74 -18.43 -2.59 0.19
N LYS A 75 -19.77 -2.53 0.16
CA LYS A 75 -20.61 -2.53 1.38
C LYS A 75 -20.46 -3.81 2.19
N LEU A 76 -20.39 -4.96 1.53
CA LEU A 76 -20.21 -6.25 2.19
C LEU A 76 -18.85 -6.31 2.90
N ASN A 77 -17.76 -6.09 2.18
CA ASN A 77 -16.39 -6.26 2.67
C ASN A 77 -15.96 -5.16 3.66
N LEU A 78 -16.34 -3.91 3.44
CA LEU A 78 -15.86 -2.80 4.26
C LEU A 78 -16.77 -2.45 5.44
N LEU A 79 -18.05 -2.86 5.39
CA LEU A 79 -19.04 -2.50 6.42
C LEU A 79 -19.66 -3.70 7.09
N TRP A 80 -20.11 -4.68 6.32
CA TRP A 80 -20.95 -5.76 6.86
C TRP A 80 -20.12 -6.88 7.51
N ILE A 81 -19.10 -7.39 6.82
CA ILE A 81 -18.18 -8.40 7.35
C ILE A 81 -17.48 -7.89 8.62
N PRO A 82 -16.86 -6.70 8.65
CA PRO A 82 -16.19 -6.18 9.83
C PRO A 82 -17.13 -5.45 10.80
N LYS A 83 -18.46 -5.57 10.64
CA LYS A 83 -19.44 -4.78 11.40
C LYS A 83 -19.22 -4.86 12.91
N GLU A 84 -19.10 -6.08 13.44
CA GLU A 84 -19.02 -6.28 14.89
C GLU A 84 -17.72 -5.70 15.48
N PRO A 85 -16.52 -5.98 14.91
CA PRO A 85 -15.30 -5.28 15.29
C PRO A 85 -15.41 -3.74 15.21
N LEU A 86 -15.99 -3.20 14.13
CA LEU A 86 -16.12 -1.75 13.94
C LEU A 86 -17.02 -1.10 14.99
N VAL A 87 -18.09 -1.78 15.41
CA VAL A 87 -18.98 -1.31 16.48
C VAL A 87 -18.23 -1.25 17.81
N GLN A 88 -17.46 -2.29 18.15
CA GLN A 88 -16.69 -2.34 19.39
C GLN A 88 -15.56 -1.29 19.40
N MET A 89 -14.86 -1.13 18.28
CA MET A 89 -13.86 -0.07 18.11
C MET A 89 -14.51 1.31 18.26
N SER A 90 -15.67 1.54 17.64
CA SER A 90 -16.40 2.81 17.77
C SER A 90 -16.76 3.13 19.21
N ALA A 91 -17.23 2.14 19.97
CA ALA A 91 -17.56 2.32 21.38
C ALA A 91 -16.33 2.72 22.20
N GLY A 92 -15.19 2.06 21.98
CA GLY A 92 -13.92 2.41 22.62
C GLY A 92 -13.47 3.83 22.27
N LEU A 93 -13.52 4.22 20.99
CA LEU A 93 -13.10 5.56 20.54
C LEU A 93 -14.02 6.65 21.10
N LYS A 94 -15.34 6.44 21.06
CA LYS A 94 -16.34 7.39 21.59
C LYS A 94 -16.27 7.58 23.09
N SER A 95 -15.65 6.66 23.83
CA SER A 95 -15.43 6.80 25.27
C SER A 95 -14.42 7.90 25.62
N SER A 96 -13.64 8.37 24.64
CA SER A 96 -12.61 9.40 24.83
C SER A 96 -12.99 10.72 24.16
N THR A 97 -12.75 11.83 24.85
CA THR A 97 -12.95 13.19 24.32
C THR A 97 -11.99 13.52 23.16
N LEU A 98 -10.89 12.77 23.00
CA LEU A 98 -9.93 12.93 21.91
C LEU A 98 -10.58 12.84 20.52
N TRP A 99 -11.66 12.06 20.39
CA TRP A 99 -12.32 11.80 19.12
C TRP A 99 -13.52 12.72 18.83
N SER A 100 -13.89 13.57 19.78
CA SER A 100 -15.11 14.40 19.69
C SER A 100 -15.11 15.46 18.58
N GLY A 101 -13.94 15.77 18.01
CA GLY A 101 -13.77 16.68 16.87
C GLY A 101 -13.22 16.02 15.60
N VAL A 102 -13.04 14.70 15.58
CA VAL A 102 -12.48 13.98 14.44
C VAL A 102 -13.62 13.61 13.48
N GLY A 103 -13.82 14.45 12.46
CA GLY A 103 -14.76 14.21 11.36
C GLY A 103 -14.12 13.56 10.13
N GLU A 104 -14.94 13.28 9.13
CA GLU A 104 -14.51 12.69 7.85
C GLU A 104 -13.36 13.46 7.19
N SER A 105 -13.43 14.79 7.15
CA SER A 105 -12.39 15.63 6.54
C SER A 105 -11.03 15.48 7.22
N VAL A 106 -11.00 15.31 8.55
CA VAL A 106 -9.77 15.09 9.32
C VAL A 106 -9.19 13.72 9.02
N LEU A 107 -10.03 12.69 8.92
CA LEU A 107 -9.60 11.34 8.58
C LEU A 107 -9.07 11.24 7.14
N LEU A 108 -9.71 11.92 6.20
CA LEU A 108 -9.24 12.00 4.81
C LEU A 108 -7.92 12.75 4.73
N ALA A 109 -7.78 13.89 5.42
CA ALA A 109 -6.51 14.62 5.47
C ALA A 109 -5.39 13.76 6.09
N LEU A 110 -5.69 13.03 7.17
CA LEU A 110 -4.73 12.12 7.81
C LEU A 110 -4.34 10.98 6.87
N ARG A 111 -5.31 10.37 6.18
CA ARG A 111 -5.06 9.35 5.17
C ARG A 111 -4.13 9.89 4.09
N ASP A 112 -4.50 11.04 3.49
CA ASP A 112 -3.75 11.65 2.40
C ASP A 112 -2.35 12.05 2.84
N GLU A 113 -2.15 12.47 4.09
CA GLU A 113 -0.83 12.76 4.65
C GLU A 113 0.03 11.49 4.73
N LYS A 114 -0.53 10.39 5.21
CA LYS A 114 0.18 9.14 5.50
C LYS A 114 0.41 8.26 4.27
N PHE A 115 -0.40 8.43 3.23
CA PHE A 115 -0.31 7.59 2.04
C PHE A 115 0.99 7.84 1.26
N PRO A 116 1.70 6.78 0.82
CA PRO A 116 3.03 6.91 0.28
C PRO A 116 3.04 7.55 -1.12
N THR A 117 3.96 8.49 -1.29
CA THR A 117 4.41 9.02 -2.58
C THR A 117 5.95 9.00 -2.59
N PRO A 118 6.61 9.01 -3.75
CA PRO A 118 8.07 9.06 -3.81
C PRO A 118 8.66 10.15 -2.92
N ASP A 119 8.13 11.37 -3.02
CA ASP A 119 8.55 12.51 -2.20
C ASP A 119 8.49 12.24 -0.70
N LYS A 120 7.37 11.68 -0.22
CA LYS A 120 7.17 11.44 1.22
C LYS A 120 8.03 10.31 1.74
N VAL A 121 8.21 9.25 0.94
CA VAL A 121 9.05 8.12 1.31
C VAL A 121 10.51 8.56 1.33
N ILE A 122 10.98 9.30 0.33
CA ILE A 122 12.34 9.85 0.31
C ILE A 122 12.55 10.79 1.51
N ALA A 123 11.60 11.67 1.79
CA ALA A 123 11.66 12.57 2.94
C ALA A 123 11.58 11.84 4.29
N SER A 124 11.14 10.58 4.33
CA SER A 124 11.14 9.76 5.54
C SER A 124 12.45 9.00 5.75
N LEU A 125 13.36 8.98 4.78
CA LEU A 125 14.67 8.35 4.92
C LEU A 125 15.62 9.20 5.75
N GLN A 126 16.41 8.55 6.60
CA GLN A 126 17.47 9.17 7.39
C GLN A 126 18.76 8.36 7.25
N PRO A 127 19.72 8.79 6.40
CA PRO A 127 20.99 8.07 6.27
C PRO A 127 21.84 8.19 7.54
N GLU A 128 22.27 7.05 8.08
CA GLU A 128 23.25 6.95 9.16
C GLU A 128 24.64 6.69 8.55
N HIS A 129 25.32 7.78 8.19
CA HIS A 129 26.65 7.71 7.61
C HIS A 129 27.69 7.13 8.59
N SER A 130 28.52 6.22 8.11
CA SER A 130 29.45 5.49 8.99
C SER A 130 30.60 6.39 9.47
N ILE A 131 31.50 6.72 8.53
CA ILE A 131 32.74 7.48 8.75
C ILE A 131 33.09 8.25 7.46
N PRO A 132 33.86 9.36 7.55
CA PRO A 132 34.14 10.24 6.40
C PRO A 132 34.74 9.52 5.18
N GLN A 133 35.54 8.48 5.40
CA GLN A 133 36.16 7.69 4.32
C GLN A 133 35.14 7.07 3.35
N TYR A 134 33.96 6.69 3.85
CA TYR A 134 32.95 5.99 3.04
C TYR A 134 31.83 6.89 2.56
N LEU A 135 31.81 8.15 2.98
CA LEU A 135 30.72 9.08 2.73
C LEU A 135 30.38 9.18 1.23
N ALA A 136 31.38 9.28 0.35
CA ALA A 136 31.15 9.37 -1.10
C ALA A 136 30.41 8.14 -1.66
N MET A 137 30.73 6.94 -1.16
CA MET A 137 30.07 5.71 -1.58
C MET A 137 28.64 5.64 -1.02
N GLU A 138 28.47 5.97 0.25
CA GLU A 138 27.15 5.97 0.92
C GLU A 138 26.21 7.00 0.30
N THR A 139 26.67 8.22 0.02
CA THR A 139 25.90 9.25 -0.68
C THR A 139 25.50 8.79 -2.07
N ARG A 140 26.40 8.14 -2.81
CA ARG A 140 26.07 7.57 -4.13
C ARG A 140 24.98 6.50 -4.04
N VAL A 141 25.08 5.60 -3.06
CA VAL A 141 24.06 4.56 -2.84
C VAL A 141 22.72 5.17 -2.41
N MET A 142 22.73 6.25 -1.62
CA MET A 142 21.51 7.01 -1.33
C MET A 142 20.88 7.59 -2.60
N THR A 143 21.67 8.19 -3.49
CA THR A 143 21.16 8.69 -4.77
C THR A 143 20.53 7.56 -5.62
N TYR A 144 21.12 6.37 -5.60
CA TYR A 144 20.55 5.21 -6.29
C TYR A 144 19.22 4.76 -5.67
N LEU A 145 19.12 4.76 -4.33
CA LEU A 145 17.89 4.46 -3.62
C LEU A 145 16.79 5.48 -3.93
N GLU A 146 17.10 6.77 -3.90
CA GLU A 146 16.17 7.84 -4.27
C GLU A 146 15.69 7.69 -5.72
N GLY A 147 16.62 7.42 -6.65
CA GLY A 147 16.28 7.17 -8.05
C GLY A 147 15.39 5.94 -8.24
N PHE A 148 15.60 4.88 -7.46
CA PHE A 148 14.72 3.71 -7.43
C PHE A 148 13.31 4.07 -6.94
N LEU A 149 13.21 4.83 -5.85
CA LEU A 149 11.93 5.25 -5.25
C LEU A 149 11.13 6.18 -6.17
N TRP A 150 11.81 7.03 -6.94
CA TRP A 150 11.16 7.86 -7.97
C TRP A 150 10.60 7.04 -9.14
N ALA A 151 11.24 5.94 -9.48
CA ALA A 151 10.89 5.10 -10.62
C ALA A 151 9.95 3.93 -10.27
N THR A 152 9.56 3.78 -8.99
CA THR A 152 8.71 2.67 -8.53
C THR A 152 7.23 3.01 -8.60
N SER A 153 6.41 1.98 -8.79
CA SER A 153 4.96 2.08 -8.73
C SER A 153 4.46 2.36 -7.29
N LYS A 154 3.21 2.82 -7.17
CA LYS A 154 2.54 3.00 -5.87
C LYS A 154 2.53 1.71 -5.04
N ALA A 155 2.32 0.55 -5.66
CA ALA A 155 2.35 -0.73 -4.94
C ALA A 155 3.75 -1.11 -4.49
N GLU A 156 4.78 -0.91 -5.33
CA GLU A 156 6.16 -1.16 -4.92
C GLU A 156 6.60 -0.22 -3.79
N LEU A 157 6.16 1.04 -3.76
CA LEU A 157 6.41 1.94 -2.63
C LEU A 157 5.77 1.45 -1.34
N ARG A 158 4.54 0.94 -1.40
CA ARG A 158 3.88 0.30 -0.24
C ARG A 158 4.66 -0.92 0.24
N ARG A 159 5.09 -1.80 -0.69
CA ARG A 159 5.91 -2.98 -0.36
C ARG A 159 7.27 -2.60 0.22
N PHE A 160 7.89 -1.53 -0.26
CA PHE A 160 9.12 -0.98 0.30
C PHE A 160 8.93 -0.55 1.75
N LEU A 161 7.83 0.18 2.06
CA LEU A 161 7.54 0.55 3.44
C LEU A 161 7.26 -0.67 4.31
N ILE A 162 6.48 -1.66 3.84
CA ILE A 162 6.23 -2.90 4.59
C ILE A 162 7.55 -3.61 4.88
N PHE A 163 8.45 -3.69 3.89
CA PHE A 163 9.78 -4.27 4.08
C PHE A 163 10.58 -3.53 5.18
N CYS A 164 10.53 -2.21 5.21
CA CYS A 164 11.29 -1.41 6.18
C CYS A 164 10.65 -1.30 7.57
N THR A 165 9.33 -1.25 7.67
CA THR A 165 8.59 -0.84 8.89
C THR A 165 7.42 -1.76 9.24
N ALA A 166 7.14 -2.79 8.44
CA ALA A 166 5.93 -3.61 8.52
C ALA A 166 4.60 -2.82 8.33
N LEU A 167 4.67 -1.59 7.81
CA LEU A 167 3.51 -0.75 7.52
C LEU A 167 3.56 -0.28 6.07
N ASP A 168 2.40 -0.09 5.43
CA ASP A 168 2.29 0.40 4.06
C ASP A 168 2.08 1.92 3.96
N ILE A 169 2.33 2.64 5.07
CA ILE A 169 2.13 4.08 5.22
C ILE A 169 3.40 4.77 5.73
N VAL A 170 3.53 6.05 5.42
CA VAL A 170 4.61 6.90 5.94
C VAL A 170 4.30 7.30 7.37
N GLN A 171 5.22 7.03 8.28
CA GLN A 171 5.10 7.46 9.67
C GLN A 171 5.60 8.92 9.84
N PRO A 172 4.84 9.80 10.51
CA PRO A 172 5.21 11.20 10.67
C PRO A 172 6.36 11.43 11.67
N PHE A 173 6.45 10.57 12.69
CA PHE A 173 7.37 10.75 13.83
C PHE A 173 8.53 9.76 13.83
N GLU A 174 8.54 8.81 12.90
CA GLU A 174 9.54 7.75 12.81
C GLU A 174 10.11 7.75 11.39
N LYS A 175 11.44 7.89 11.32
CA LYS A 175 12.19 7.91 10.06
C LYS A 175 12.74 6.52 9.78
N VAL A 176 12.81 6.15 8.51
CA VAL A 176 13.49 4.93 8.09
C VAL A 176 14.99 5.21 8.10
N LYS A 177 15.70 4.59 9.04
CA LYS A 177 17.15 4.71 9.15
C LYS A 177 17.81 3.92 8.03
N VAL A 178 18.69 4.56 7.26
CA VAL A 178 19.45 3.89 6.20
C VAL A 178 20.89 3.70 6.66
N CYS A 179 21.22 2.48 7.06
CA CYS A 179 22.54 2.09 7.50
C CYS A 179 23.33 1.45 6.35
N PHE A 180 24.64 1.55 6.40
CA PHE A 180 25.52 1.01 5.35
C PHE A 180 26.45 -0.06 5.88
N ASN A 181 26.63 -1.14 5.12
CA ASN A 181 27.65 -2.17 5.39
C ASN A 181 28.60 -2.32 4.17
N ALA A 182 29.56 -3.23 4.28
CA ALA A 182 30.49 -3.59 3.20
C ALA A 182 30.24 -5.01 2.67
N SER A 183 29.00 -5.49 2.73
CA SER A 183 28.64 -6.82 2.25
C SER A 183 28.73 -6.90 0.72
N HIS A 184 29.10 -8.07 0.21
CA HIS A 184 29.32 -8.33 -1.22
C HIS A 184 28.73 -9.69 -1.62
N GLY A 185 28.63 -9.94 -2.93
CA GLY A 185 28.01 -11.16 -3.45
C GLY A 185 26.56 -11.30 -2.98
N LEU A 186 26.15 -12.52 -2.60
CA LEU A 186 24.79 -12.79 -2.11
C LEU A 186 24.47 -12.09 -0.79
N ALA A 187 25.47 -11.86 0.07
CA ALA A 187 25.28 -11.15 1.35
C ALA A 187 25.03 -9.64 1.16
N ARG A 188 25.13 -9.13 -0.06
CA ARG A 188 24.90 -7.73 -0.43
C ARG A 188 23.42 -7.34 -0.43
N ALA A 189 22.51 -8.32 -0.51
CA ALA A 189 21.08 -8.08 -0.60
C ALA A 189 20.60 -7.12 0.51
N PRO A 190 19.70 -6.17 0.19
CA PRO A 190 19.11 -5.28 1.18
C PRO A 190 18.47 -6.08 2.31
N SER A 191 18.64 -5.62 3.55
CA SER A 191 17.99 -6.21 4.72
C SER A 191 17.32 -5.12 5.54
N ALA A 192 16.27 -5.49 6.28
CA ALA A 192 15.54 -4.56 7.12
C ALA A 192 15.23 -5.14 8.50
N THR A 193 15.22 -4.26 9.49
CA THR A 193 14.76 -4.54 10.86
C THR A 193 13.55 -3.66 11.14
N THR A 194 12.36 -4.26 11.06
CA THR A 194 11.08 -3.55 11.14
C THR A 194 10.85 -2.88 12.49
N CYS A 195 11.20 -3.55 13.60
CA CYS A 195 11.05 -3.00 14.95
C CYS A 195 11.86 -1.72 15.21
N SER A 196 12.88 -1.44 14.40
CA SER A 196 13.71 -0.23 14.50
C SER A 196 13.67 0.63 13.24
N SER A 197 12.74 0.33 12.31
CA SER A 197 12.60 1.02 11.02
C SER A 197 13.94 1.21 10.30
N THR A 198 14.77 0.16 10.26
CA THR A 198 16.15 0.24 9.76
C THR A 198 16.31 -0.54 8.47
N LEU A 199 16.70 0.15 7.40
CA LEU A 199 17.15 -0.43 6.13
C LEU A 199 18.67 -0.48 6.11
N THR A 200 19.24 -1.66 5.87
CA THR A 200 20.69 -1.84 5.70
C THR A 200 21.01 -2.11 4.24
N LEU A 201 21.88 -1.27 3.66
CA LEU A 201 22.36 -1.39 2.29
C LEU A 201 23.87 -1.61 2.25
N SER A 202 24.36 -2.29 1.23
CA SER A 202 25.80 -2.29 0.95
C SER A 202 26.23 -0.97 0.32
N ARG A 203 27.30 -0.38 0.82
CA ARG A 203 27.94 0.79 0.17
C ARG A 203 28.62 0.43 -1.15
N LEU A 204 28.73 -0.86 -1.46
CA LEU A 204 29.47 -1.39 -2.61
C LEU A 204 28.66 -1.46 -3.91
N TYR A 205 27.39 -1.02 -3.91
CA TYR A 205 26.65 -0.88 -5.17
C TYR A 205 27.37 0.11 -6.10
N VAL A 206 27.62 -0.33 -7.34
CA VAL A 206 28.33 0.46 -8.34
C VAL A 206 27.37 1.15 -9.32
N SER A 207 26.16 0.62 -9.50
CA SER A 207 25.12 1.24 -10.32
C SER A 207 23.74 1.21 -9.66
N GLN A 208 22.83 2.04 -10.17
CA GLN A 208 21.44 2.09 -9.72
C GLN A 208 20.68 0.81 -10.09
N GLU A 209 20.99 0.20 -11.24
CA GLU A 209 20.34 -1.03 -11.72
C GLU A 209 20.62 -2.20 -10.78
N GLU A 210 21.84 -2.34 -10.26
CA GLU A 210 22.17 -3.39 -9.29
C GLU A 210 21.33 -3.25 -8.01
N LEU A 211 21.29 -2.04 -7.43
CA LEU A 211 20.51 -1.77 -6.22
C LEU A 211 19.01 -1.98 -6.48
N ALA A 212 18.50 -1.51 -7.61
CA ALA A 212 17.09 -1.66 -7.98
C ALA A 212 16.71 -3.14 -8.18
N SER A 213 17.57 -3.93 -8.80
CA SER A 213 17.36 -5.37 -8.96
C SER A 213 17.28 -6.08 -7.61
N ASP A 214 18.26 -5.84 -6.74
CA ASP A 214 18.32 -6.49 -5.43
C ASP A 214 17.16 -6.02 -4.51
N LEU A 215 16.79 -4.74 -4.56
CA LEU A 215 15.61 -4.22 -3.84
C LEU A 215 14.30 -4.83 -4.34
N ARG A 216 14.07 -4.87 -5.67
CA ARG A 216 12.86 -5.50 -6.23
C ARG A 216 12.73 -6.95 -5.83
N ALA A 217 13.85 -7.68 -5.80
CA ALA A 217 13.86 -9.08 -5.39
C ALA A 217 13.37 -9.26 -3.94
N VAL A 218 13.78 -8.37 -3.02
CA VAL A 218 13.36 -8.48 -1.61
C VAL A 218 11.95 -7.97 -1.36
N ILE A 219 11.56 -6.82 -1.95
CA ILE A 219 10.23 -6.23 -1.70
C ILE A 219 9.09 -7.02 -2.37
N ASN A 220 9.39 -7.77 -3.43
CA ASN A 220 8.43 -8.65 -4.10
C ASN A 220 8.58 -10.12 -3.65
N SER A 221 9.45 -10.41 -2.68
CA SER A 221 9.57 -11.75 -2.12
C SER A 221 8.33 -12.10 -1.28
N ALA A 222 7.97 -13.38 -1.24
CA ALA A 222 6.81 -13.87 -0.47
C ALA A 222 6.88 -13.60 1.05
N GLN A 223 8.02 -13.12 1.57
CA GLN A 223 8.21 -12.75 2.97
C GLN A 223 7.64 -11.35 3.30
N VAL A 224 7.40 -10.51 2.29
CA VAL A 224 6.65 -9.26 2.46
C VAL A 224 5.16 -9.59 2.36
N HIS A 225 4.60 -10.04 3.48
CA HIS A 225 3.17 -10.38 3.55
C HIS A 225 2.32 -9.11 3.46
N GLN A 226 1.50 -9.02 2.43
CA GLN A 226 0.39 -8.09 2.35
C GLN A 226 -0.83 -8.75 3.00
N PHE A 227 -1.48 -8.08 3.94
CA PHE A 227 -2.78 -8.52 4.42
C PHE A 227 -3.80 -8.18 3.34
N ASP A 228 -4.11 -9.14 2.48
CA ASP A 228 -5.20 -9.01 1.53
C ASP A 228 -6.52 -9.16 2.31
N VAL A 229 -7.40 -8.17 2.15
CA VAL A 229 -8.71 -8.12 2.85
C VAL A 229 -9.77 -8.95 2.10
N LEU A 230 -9.37 -9.68 1.05
CA LEU A 230 -10.22 -10.49 0.19
C LEU A 230 -9.73 -11.95 0.14
#